data_AF-A0A3B0N1R6-F1
#
_entry.id   AF-A0A3B0N1R6-F1
#
_cell.length_a   1.000
_cell.length_b   1.000
_cell.length_c   1.000
_cell.angle_alpha   90.00
_cell.angle_beta   90.00
_cell.angle_gamma   90.00
#
_symmetry.space_group_name_H-M   'P 1'
#
loop_
_entity.id
_entity.type
_entity.pdbx_description
1 polymer ?
#
loop_
_entity_poly.entity_id
_entity_poly.type
_entity_poly.pdbx_seq_one_letter_code
_entity_poly.pdbx_strand_id
1 'polypeptide(L)'
;MKYRDKNMLQLISARLIENIRQINSAQITSVLKAYSILNFRSDFLFRMMIPEISLKLDMMTVDQVSSIFYSYNNLGYYNKNLFQTIQSYLYSNVEKLTPYDLTLLLSGFCKNFKGFDEKFLTVLSFQFCKLLNSYDNKLFSLSVNSLSRLNFCKHKYLPSLIESEVYNRIKSSKEPLASRSLSLILNSLSKHYTSCTPLFTFLSQTVLNRLKEFDMHSVCLILSSFSRVTLSDAKTYDKIAEHVGRNSLKLYPRAIASMLYSYARANHLHGALFYFSGKHIQLNLGNYTCDEVSMALRAFSVLNVKNEELLDTFAKFILENTPDYVPIKFEDLCPQLRVSIGSKEINKFYESSENNASETQRTVLDETDDKTDLYSFEGRNINMLEYIGESSKISSNYLANGKMHSLLWIVQAYARFFFTNDNVTRALTRIANELVVRMAEMTPFLVSRILFSFSQLNFSHEAVLQMLLNEVTNPRLGFKFTQKELSLLHYSIPAFGLDPGDYGIYKFKALDFQRMVETTELDELILRIVNRDIPSSKPLFVELLNNPLKMESHPKKKFNESGDCERMELDDFEAKELDGSDIYIHIPRYLKELVRSEERTDDMKIKLEEALTNHVNYNFKID
;
A
#
# COMPACT_ATOMS: atom_id res chain seq x y z
N MET A 1 30.67 16.14 13.11
CA MET A 1 29.87 17.32 12.72
C MET A 1 28.89 16.92 11.63
N LYS A 2 27.59 17.26 11.73
CA LYS A 2 26.60 17.08 10.65
C LYS A 2 26.49 18.35 9.81
N TYR A 3 27.62 18.89 9.38
CA TYR A 3 27.66 20.11 8.57
C TYR A 3 27.34 19.75 7.11
N ARG A 4 26.37 20.44 6.50
CA ARG A 4 25.81 20.15 5.16
C ARG A 4 25.94 21.35 4.23
N ASP A 5 27.13 21.92 4.12
CA ASP A 5 27.37 22.92 3.09
C ASP A 5 27.49 22.22 1.73
N LYS A 6 26.49 22.47 0.86
CA LYS A 6 26.41 21.88 -0.47
C LYS A 6 27.59 22.32 -1.35
N ASN A 7 28.00 23.58 -1.27
CA ASN A 7 29.07 24.12 -2.10
C ASN A 7 30.41 23.49 -1.71
N MET A 8 30.65 23.38 -0.41
CA MET A 8 31.84 22.70 0.10
C MET A 8 31.89 21.23 -0.34
N LEU A 9 30.79 20.49 -0.23
CA LEU A 9 30.73 19.09 -0.65
C LEU A 9 30.93 18.93 -2.17
N GLN A 10 30.39 19.84 -2.99
CA GLN A 10 30.63 19.85 -4.44
C GLN A 10 32.10 20.16 -4.79
N LEU A 11 32.74 21.10 -4.09
CA LEU A 11 34.16 21.39 -4.31
C LEU A 11 35.05 20.21 -3.91
N ILE A 12 34.70 19.53 -2.80
CA ILE A 12 35.39 18.32 -2.38
C ILE A 12 35.22 17.20 -3.42
N SER A 13 34.01 16.99 -3.94
CA SER A 13 33.80 15.97 -4.98
C SER A 13 34.63 16.26 -6.22
N ALA A 14 34.66 17.50 -6.70
CA ALA A 14 35.45 17.92 -7.86
C ALA A 14 36.94 17.61 -7.68
N ARG A 15 37.53 18.00 -6.54
CA ARG A 15 38.95 17.73 -6.24
C ARG A 15 39.27 16.24 -6.07
N LEU A 16 38.33 15.46 -5.54
CA LEU A 16 38.51 14.01 -5.40
C LEU A 16 38.49 13.31 -6.76
N ILE A 17 37.67 13.79 -7.70
CA ILE A 17 37.61 13.27 -9.07
C ILE A 17 38.95 13.47 -9.79
N GLU A 18 39.56 14.66 -9.66
CA GLU A 18 40.87 14.96 -10.26
C GLU A 18 41.96 14.01 -9.80
N ASN A 19 41.89 13.55 -8.54
CA ASN A 19 42.91 12.70 -7.92
C ASN A 19 42.45 11.25 -7.71
N ILE A 20 41.39 10.80 -8.40
CA ILE A 20 40.68 9.56 -8.04
C ILE A 20 41.56 8.31 -8.05
N ARG A 21 42.52 8.25 -8.98
CA ARG A 21 43.47 7.12 -9.11
C ARG A 21 44.44 7.01 -7.94
N GLN A 22 44.72 8.13 -7.26
CA GLN A 22 45.63 8.18 -6.12
C GLN A 22 44.96 7.79 -4.79
N ILE A 23 43.63 7.63 -4.79
CA ILE A 23 42.86 7.33 -3.59
C ILE A 23 42.97 5.83 -3.26
N ASN A 24 43.31 5.52 -2.01
CA ASN A 24 43.38 4.14 -1.52
C ASN A 24 41.99 3.60 -1.09
N SER A 25 41.88 2.28 -0.90
CA SER A 25 40.60 1.62 -0.57
C SER A 25 39.93 2.14 0.71
N ALA A 26 40.71 2.48 1.73
CA ALA A 26 40.19 3.02 2.98
C ALA A 26 39.59 4.43 2.76
N GLN A 27 40.30 5.28 2.02
CA GLN A 27 39.83 6.63 1.67
C GLN A 27 38.56 6.58 0.79
N ILE A 28 38.50 5.69 -0.21
CA ILE A 28 37.29 5.47 -1.02
C ILE A 28 36.11 5.16 -0.09
N THR A 29 36.28 4.20 0.82
CA THR A 29 35.24 3.80 1.78
C THR A 29 34.80 4.96 2.67
N SER A 30 35.76 5.70 3.25
CA SER A 30 35.46 6.84 4.13
C SER A 30 34.72 7.96 3.41
N VAL A 31 35.10 8.29 2.17
CA VAL A 31 34.43 9.29 1.35
C VAL A 31 32.99 8.89 1.07
N LEU A 32 32.77 7.68 0.54
CA LEU A 32 31.43 7.21 0.20
C LEU A 32 30.53 7.12 1.44
N LYS A 33 31.07 6.64 2.56
CA LYS A 33 30.38 6.58 3.85
C LYS A 33 30.02 7.97 4.36
N ALA A 34 30.90 8.97 4.23
CA ALA A 34 30.62 10.34 4.62
C ALA A 34 29.47 10.94 3.80
N TYR A 35 29.49 10.78 2.48
CA TYR A 35 28.42 11.25 1.59
C TYR A 35 27.08 10.59 1.91
N SER A 36 27.10 9.28 2.17
CA SER A 36 25.95 8.50 2.63
C SER A 36 25.37 9.02 3.95
N ILE A 37 26.21 9.23 4.98
CA ILE A 37 25.77 9.74 6.29
C ILE A 37 25.21 11.16 6.18
N LEU A 38 25.82 12.00 5.33
CA LEU A 38 25.36 13.36 5.09
C LEU A 38 24.08 13.41 4.24
N ASN A 39 23.72 12.29 3.59
CA ASN A 39 22.65 12.20 2.60
C ASN A 39 22.85 13.19 1.44
N PHE A 40 24.10 13.33 0.99
CA PHE A 40 24.47 14.22 -0.11
C PHE A 40 24.78 13.41 -1.37
N ARG A 41 24.08 13.74 -2.46
CA ARG A 41 24.20 13.05 -3.74
C ARG A 41 25.23 13.73 -4.63
N SER A 42 26.10 12.93 -5.22
CA SER A 42 27.12 13.34 -6.18
C SER A 42 27.26 12.26 -7.23
N ASP A 43 26.35 12.31 -8.22
CA ASP A 43 26.18 11.25 -9.20
C ASP A 43 27.48 10.99 -9.97
N PHE A 44 28.21 12.06 -10.31
CA PHE A 44 29.49 11.96 -11.02
C PHE A 44 30.58 11.32 -10.17
N LEU A 45 30.72 11.71 -8.88
CA LEU A 45 31.71 11.11 -7.99
C LEU A 45 31.45 9.61 -7.81
N PHE A 46 30.20 9.22 -7.54
CA PHE A 46 29.84 7.82 -7.36
C PHE A 46 30.08 7.04 -8.65
N ARG A 47 29.72 7.57 -9.81
CA ARG A 47 29.98 6.92 -11.10
C ARG A 47 31.48 6.72 -11.37
N MET A 48 32.31 7.72 -11.06
CA MET A 48 33.76 7.63 -11.25
C MET A 48 34.45 6.68 -10.25
N MET A 49 33.86 6.43 -9.09
CA MET A 49 34.41 5.49 -8.11
C MET A 49 34.17 4.02 -8.49
N ILE A 50 33.21 3.70 -9.35
CA ILE A 50 32.87 2.30 -9.71
C ILE A 50 34.08 1.53 -10.28
N PRO A 51 34.84 2.04 -11.27
CA PRO A 51 35.98 1.33 -11.81
C PRO A 51 37.09 1.14 -10.78
N GLU A 52 37.38 2.17 -9.96
CA GLU A 52 38.40 2.10 -8.92
C GLU A 52 38.06 1.07 -7.83
N ILE A 53 36.79 1.00 -7.43
CA ILE A 53 36.30 -0.03 -6.50
C ILE A 53 36.47 -1.42 -7.13
N SER A 54 36.08 -1.57 -8.39
CA SER A 54 36.13 -2.86 -9.08
C SER A 54 37.57 -3.37 -9.24
N LEU A 55 38.53 -2.49 -9.54
CA LEU A 55 39.95 -2.82 -9.67
C LEU A 55 40.59 -3.19 -8.33
N LYS A 56 40.15 -2.56 -7.23
CA LYS A 56 40.76 -2.72 -5.90
C LYS A 56 40.01 -3.71 -5.01
N LEU A 57 38.91 -4.31 -5.48
CA LEU A 57 37.96 -5.09 -4.66
C LEU A 57 38.64 -6.25 -3.92
N ASP A 58 39.51 -6.99 -4.58
CA ASP A 58 40.22 -8.14 -3.98
C ASP A 58 41.19 -7.73 -2.86
N MET A 59 41.64 -6.47 -2.87
CA MET A 59 42.49 -5.88 -1.83
C MET A 59 41.69 -5.23 -0.69
N MET A 60 40.37 -5.08 -0.85
CA MET A 60 39.52 -4.50 0.18
C MET A 60 39.22 -5.50 1.29
N THR A 61 38.90 -4.98 2.48
CA THR A 61 38.36 -5.79 3.57
C THR A 61 36.84 -5.92 3.46
N VAL A 62 36.27 -6.92 4.12
CA VAL A 62 34.81 -7.15 4.12
C VAL A 62 34.03 -5.96 4.70
N ASP A 63 34.56 -5.28 5.72
CA ASP A 63 33.97 -4.05 6.28
C ASP A 63 33.94 -2.89 5.27
N GLN A 64 35.02 -2.73 4.50
CA GLN A 64 35.10 -1.73 3.45
C GLN A 64 34.05 -1.98 2.37
N VAL A 65 33.98 -3.22 1.87
CA VAL A 65 33.01 -3.62 0.85
C VAL A 65 31.57 -3.46 1.34
N SER A 66 31.28 -3.86 2.59
CA SER A 66 29.96 -3.71 3.20
C SER A 66 29.56 -2.24 3.37
N SER A 67 30.50 -1.39 3.77
CA SER A 67 30.30 0.07 3.88
C SER A 67 30.07 0.73 2.51
N ILE A 68 30.80 0.31 1.48
CA ILE A 68 30.59 0.78 0.10
C ILE A 68 29.19 0.38 -0.38
N PHE A 69 28.82 -0.89 -0.25
CA PHE A 69 27.51 -1.39 -0.63
C PHE A 69 26.37 -0.62 0.06
N TYR A 70 26.47 -0.44 1.38
CA TYR A 70 25.49 0.36 2.13
C TYR A 70 25.43 1.81 1.63
N SER A 71 26.56 2.42 1.30
CA SER A 71 26.62 3.83 0.87
C SER A 71 25.96 4.07 -0.48
N TYR A 72 26.16 3.18 -1.45
CA TYR A 72 25.44 3.23 -2.73
C TYR A 72 23.94 3.07 -2.51
N ASN A 73 23.53 2.04 -1.76
CA ASN A 73 22.12 1.77 -1.53
C ASN A 73 21.41 2.89 -0.74
N ASN A 74 22.05 3.43 0.30
CA ASN A 74 21.45 4.48 1.12
C ASN A 74 21.16 5.77 0.35
N LEU A 75 21.92 6.05 -0.72
CA LEU A 75 21.69 7.20 -1.60
C LEU A 75 20.82 6.87 -2.82
N GLY A 76 20.33 5.63 -2.94
CA GLY A 76 19.49 5.19 -4.06
C GLY A 76 20.25 4.88 -5.35
N TYR A 77 21.57 4.70 -5.29
CA TYR A 77 22.39 4.36 -6.44
C TYR A 77 22.42 2.85 -6.69
N TYR A 78 22.32 2.47 -7.96
CA TYR A 78 22.41 1.08 -8.39
C TYR A 78 23.27 0.93 -9.65
N ASN A 79 24.17 -0.04 -9.61
CA ASN A 79 24.90 -0.51 -10.78
C ASN A 79 24.97 -2.04 -10.71
N LYS A 80 24.37 -2.70 -11.70
CA LYS A 80 24.22 -4.16 -11.74
C LYS A 80 25.57 -4.88 -11.63
N ASN A 81 26.56 -4.45 -12.42
CA ASN A 81 27.87 -5.10 -12.48
C ASN A 81 28.62 -4.97 -11.15
N LEU A 82 28.72 -3.75 -10.60
CA LEU A 82 29.36 -3.53 -9.30
C LEU A 82 28.75 -4.39 -8.21
N PHE A 83 27.42 -4.46 -8.16
CA PHE A 83 26.72 -5.21 -7.11
C PHE A 83 26.89 -6.73 -7.28
N GLN A 84 26.95 -7.24 -8.52
CA GLN A 84 27.29 -8.64 -8.81
C GLN A 84 28.73 -8.98 -8.42
N THR A 85 29.68 -8.09 -8.68
CA THR A 85 31.09 -8.27 -8.27
C THR A 85 31.21 -8.26 -6.74
N ILE A 86 30.54 -7.32 -6.07
CA ILE A 86 30.47 -7.26 -4.60
C ILE A 86 29.85 -8.54 -4.04
N GLN A 87 28.74 -9.02 -4.60
CA GLN A 87 28.10 -10.28 -4.16
C GLN A 87 29.09 -11.45 -4.29
N SER A 88 29.78 -11.57 -5.42
CA SER A 88 30.75 -12.65 -5.68
C SER A 88 31.91 -12.63 -4.68
N TYR A 89 32.47 -11.44 -4.41
CA TYR A 89 33.51 -11.27 -3.41
C TYR A 89 33.02 -11.65 -1.99
N LEU A 90 31.81 -11.22 -1.61
CA LEU A 90 31.25 -11.51 -0.30
C LEU A 90 30.89 -13.00 -0.15
N TYR A 91 30.50 -13.68 -1.22
CA TYR A 91 30.24 -15.12 -1.22
C TYR A 91 31.49 -15.90 -0.79
N SER A 92 32.64 -15.54 -1.36
CA SER A 92 33.94 -16.16 -1.05
C SER A 92 34.49 -15.80 0.34
N ASN A 93 33.99 -14.71 0.94
CA ASN A 93 34.49 -14.18 2.22
C ASN A 93 33.42 -14.16 3.32
N VAL A 94 32.32 -14.93 3.16
CA VAL A 94 31.15 -14.84 4.03
C VAL A 94 31.47 -15.17 5.50
N GLU A 95 32.42 -16.07 5.73
CA GLU A 95 32.84 -16.48 7.08
C GLU A 95 33.57 -15.38 7.84
N LYS A 96 34.15 -14.40 7.13
CA LYS A 96 34.85 -13.25 7.71
C LYS A 96 33.91 -12.11 8.09
N LEU A 97 32.62 -12.20 7.77
CA LEU A 97 31.64 -11.17 8.10
C LEU A 97 31.50 -11.02 9.62
N THR A 98 31.58 -9.78 10.08
CA THR A 98 31.23 -9.43 11.46
C THR A 98 29.74 -9.08 11.58
N PRO A 99 29.18 -9.03 12.81
CA PRO A 99 27.81 -8.55 13.04
C PRO A 99 27.55 -7.14 12.47
N TYR A 100 28.55 -6.27 12.49
CA TYR A 100 28.44 -4.92 11.94
C TYR A 100 28.29 -4.95 10.41
N ASP A 101 29.13 -5.72 9.73
CA ASP A 101 29.12 -5.88 8.28
C ASP A 101 27.79 -6.45 7.80
N LEU A 102 27.32 -7.51 8.46
CA LEU A 102 26.06 -8.16 8.13
C LEU A 102 24.88 -7.20 8.32
N THR A 103 24.89 -6.39 9.38
CA THR A 103 23.88 -5.36 9.60
C THR A 103 23.87 -4.33 8.47
N LEU A 104 25.04 -3.89 7.98
CA LEU A 104 25.16 -2.95 6.86
C LEU A 104 24.65 -3.55 5.55
N LEU A 105 25.01 -4.80 5.24
CA LEU A 105 24.55 -5.49 4.03
C LEU A 105 23.03 -5.64 4.02
N LEU A 106 22.45 -6.17 5.10
CA LEU A 106 21.00 -6.36 5.22
C LEU A 106 20.24 -5.02 5.18
N SER A 107 20.70 -4.03 5.96
CA SER A 107 20.05 -2.71 6.02
C SER A 107 20.17 -1.97 4.69
N GLY A 108 21.32 -2.08 4.02
CA GLY A 108 21.59 -1.49 2.72
C GLY A 108 20.71 -2.09 1.64
N PHE A 109 20.62 -3.42 1.56
CA PHE A 109 19.74 -4.09 0.61
C PHE A 109 18.28 -3.66 0.79
N CYS A 110 17.82 -3.53 2.04
CA CYS A 110 16.46 -3.07 2.33
C CYS A 110 16.18 -1.60 1.92
N LYS A 111 17.15 -0.81 1.45
CA LYS A 111 16.90 0.55 0.94
C LYS A 111 16.35 0.54 -0.47
N ASN A 112 16.91 -0.30 -1.34
CA ASN A 112 16.56 -0.33 -2.77
C ASN A 112 15.96 -1.67 -3.22
N PHE A 113 16.02 -2.73 -2.40
CA PHE A 113 15.60 -4.09 -2.73
C PHE A 113 16.21 -4.65 -4.03
N LYS A 114 17.35 -4.10 -4.46
CA LYS A 114 18.13 -4.56 -5.61
C LYS A 114 19.55 -4.90 -5.17
N GLY A 115 20.17 -5.82 -5.90
CA GLY A 115 21.61 -6.07 -5.76
C GLY A 115 22.03 -7.48 -5.47
N PHE A 116 21.29 -8.13 -4.59
CA PHE A 116 21.55 -9.50 -4.16
C PHE A 116 20.45 -10.42 -4.65
N ASP A 117 20.83 -11.61 -5.09
CA ASP A 117 19.86 -12.66 -5.38
C ASP A 117 19.28 -13.29 -4.11
N GLU A 118 18.14 -13.99 -4.24
CA GLU A 118 17.48 -14.61 -3.09
C GLU A 118 18.37 -15.64 -2.39
N LYS A 119 19.21 -16.37 -3.14
CA LYS A 119 20.11 -17.40 -2.58
C LYS A 119 21.13 -16.79 -1.65
N PHE A 120 21.73 -15.67 -2.05
CA PHE A 120 22.71 -14.95 -1.24
C PHE A 120 22.06 -14.34 0.00
N LEU A 121 20.83 -13.82 -0.09
CA LEU A 121 20.09 -13.36 1.09
C LEU A 121 19.83 -14.51 2.09
N THR A 122 19.57 -15.73 1.61
CA THR A 122 19.49 -16.92 2.47
C THR A 122 20.84 -17.22 3.13
N VAL A 123 21.95 -17.15 2.40
CA VAL A 123 23.30 -17.33 2.97
C VAL A 123 23.58 -16.29 4.07
N LEU A 124 23.24 -15.02 3.84
CA LEU A 124 23.38 -13.96 4.85
C LEU A 124 22.51 -14.24 6.09
N SER A 125 21.30 -14.76 5.91
CA SER A 125 20.43 -15.16 7.03
C SER A 125 21.02 -16.31 7.85
N PHE A 126 21.69 -17.26 7.22
CA PHE A 126 22.40 -18.34 7.91
C PHE A 126 23.63 -17.83 8.66
N GLN A 127 24.37 -16.90 8.07
CA GLN A 127 25.49 -16.24 8.74
C GLN A 127 25.02 -15.42 9.96
N PHE A 128 23.82 -14.82 9.89
CA PHE A 128 23.20 -14.17 11.05
C PHE A 128 22.98 -15.16 12.20
N CYS A 129 22.46 -16.36 11.92
CA CYS A 129 22.27 -17.41 12.92
C CYS A 129 23.61 -17.84 13.56
N LYS A 130 24.67 -18.00 12.75
CA LYS A 130 26.01 -18.36 13.25
C LYS A 130 26.59 -17.30 14.20
N LEU A 131 26.36 -16.03 13.89
CA LEU A 131 26.91 -14.89 14.63
C LEU A 131 26.04 -14.44 15.80
N LEU A 132 24.89 -15.08 16.06
CA LEU A 132 23.87 -14.62 17.00
C LEU A 132 24.42 -14.25 18.38
N ASN A 133 25.32 -15.09 18.93
CA ASN A 133 25.93 -14.88 20.24
C ASN A 133 26.92 -13.70 20.28
N SER A 134 27.46 -13.30 19.12
CA SER A 134 28.41 -12.19 19.00
C SER A 134 27.76 -10.82 18.78
N TYR A 135 26.43 -10.78 18.57
CA TYR A 135 25.70 -9.55 18.36
C TYR A 135 25.53 -8.74 19.65
N ASP A 136 25.86 -7.45 19.58
CA ASP A 136 25.37 -6.48 20.55
C ASP A 136 23.85 -6.22 20.36
N ASN A 137 23.20 -5.65 21.38
CA ASN A 137 21.75 -5.40 21.37
C ASN A 137 21.29 -4.40 20.29
N LYS A 138 22.17 -3.51 19.83
CA LYS A 138 21.84 -2.50 18.82
C LYS A 138 21.86 -3.11 17.42
N LEU A 139 22.98 -3.74 17.05
CA LEU A 139 23.17 -4.44 15.78
C LEU A 139 22.17 -5.59 15.63
N PHE A 140 21.87 -6.30 16.72
CA PHE A 140 20.84 -7.34 16.73
C PHE A 140 19.49 -6.76 16.29
N SER A 141 19.04 -5.68 16.94
CA SER A 141 17.75 -5.06 16.62
C SER A 141 17.65 -4.53 15.18
N LEU A 142 18.74 -3.97 14.65
CA LEU A 142 18.80 -3.46 13.27
C LEU A 142 18.80 -4.59 12.25
N SER A 143 19.52 -5.68 12.52
CA SER A 143 19.54 -6.87 11.67
C SER A 143 18.19 -7.57 11.67
N VAL A 144 17.55 -7.76 12.83
CA VAL A 144 16.20 -8.33 12.94
C VAL A 144 15.17 -7.47 12.19
N ASN A 145 15.22 -6.14 12.35
CA ASN A 145 14.34 -5.24 11.59
C ASN A 145 14.56 -5.33 10.07
N SER A 146 15.81 -5.50 9.63
CA SER A 146 16.13 -5.69 8.21
C SER A 146 15.64 -7.05 7.69
N LEU A 147 15.92 -8.13 8.41
CA LEU A 147 15.45 -9.48 8.08
C LEU A 147 13.93 -9.56 8.02
N SER A 148 13.22 -8.93 8.96
CA SER A 148 11.75 -8.82 8.93
C SER A 148 11.25 -8.15 7.65
N ARG A 149 11.90 -7.06 7.19
CA ARG A 149 11.54 -6.41 5.91
C ARG A 149 11.78 -7.30 4.70
N LEU A 150 12.65 -8.29 4.82
CA LEU A 150 12.92 -9.33 3.82
C LEU A 150 12.09 -10.60 4.03
N ASN A 151 11.05 -10.53 4.87
CA ASN A 151 10.24 -11.68 5.26
C ASN A 151 11.10 -12.86 5.74
N PHE A 152 12.15 -12.54 6.52
CA PHE A 152 13.16 -13.47 7.02
C PHE A 152 13.78 -14.36 5.93
N CYS A 153 13.92 -13.83 4.72
CA CYS A 153 14.42 -14.56 3.54
C CYS A 153 13.65 -15.87 3.31
N LYS A 154 12.35 -15.90 3.63
CA LYS A 154 11.46 -17.09 3.58
C LYS A 154 11.90 -18.25 4.47
N HIS A 155 12.79 -18.02 5.45
CA HIS A 155 13.29 -19.08 6.34
C HIS A 155 12.32 -19.38 7.49
N LYS A 156 11.71 -20.57 7.47
CA LYS A 156 10.63 -20.98 8.39
C LYS A 156 10.97 -20.87 9.89
N TYR A 157 12.20 -21.22 10.28
CA TYR A 157 12.60 -21.31 11.70
C TYR A 157 13.31 -20.07 12.24
N LEU A 158 13.63 -19.10 11.38
CA LEU A 158 14.39 -17.92 11.78
C LEU A 158 13.60 -17.01 12.73
N PRO A 159 12.29 -16.76 12.50
CA PRO A 159 11.47 -16.00 13.46
C PRO A 159 11.47 -16.61 14.86
N SER A 160 11.24 -17.92 14.99
CA SER A 160 11.22 -18.62 16.29
C SER A 160 12.57 -18.61 17.02
N LEU A 161 13.68 -18.64 16.27
CA LEU A 161 15.02 -18.52 16.84
C LEU A 161 15.23 -17.10 17.40
N ILE A 162 14.82 -16.08 16.66
CA ILE A 162 14.89 -14.68 17.09
C ILE A 162 14.01 -14.47 18.32
N GLU A 163 12.80 -15.03 18.37
CA GLU A 163 11.93 -14.95 19.55
C GLU A 163 12.60 -15.52 20.81
N SER A 164 13.20 -16.69 20.69
CA SER A 164 13.91 -17.36 21.79
C SER A 164 15.10 -16.52 22.27
N GLU A 165 15.85 -15.94 21.32
CA GLU A 165 16.98 -15.07 21.64
C GLU A 165 16.55 -13.75 22.29
N VAL A 166 15.45 -13.14 21.83
CA VAL A 166 14.86 -11.94 22.45
C VAL A 166 14.46 -12.24 23.90
N TYR A 167 13.80 -13.37 24.14
CA TYR A 167 13.43 -13.79 25.50
C TYR A 167 14.67 -13.95 26.39
N ASN A 168 15.71 -14.61 25.91
CA ASN A 168 16.97 -14.81 26.64
C ASN A 168 17.67 -13.48 26.96
N ARG A 169 17.74 -12.55 26.00
CA ARG A 169 18.38 -11.24 26.17
C ARG A 169 17.63 -10.34 27.16
N ILE A 170 16.31 -10.45 27.25
CA ILE A 170 15.53 -9.69 28.23
C ILE A 170 15.67 -10.28 29.63
N LYS A 171 15.71 -11.60 29.74
CA LYS A 171 15.85 -12.30 31.03
C LYS A 171 17.28 -12.22 31.59
N SER A 172 18.29 -12.12 30.72
CA SER A 172 19.68 -11.95 31.10
C SER A 172 19.90 -10.63 31.84
N SER A 173 20.47 -10.68 33.04
CA SER A 173 20.76 -9.50 33.87
C SER A 173 22.03 -8.75 33.45
N LYS A 174 22.83 -9.29 32.52
CA LYS A 174 24.15 -8.73 32.17
C LYS A 174 24.04 -7.41 31.41
N GLU A 175 23.17 -7.33 30.41
CA GLU A 175 22.91 -6.10 29.65
C GLU A 175 21.46 -6.08 29.13
N PRO A 176 20.56 -5.26 29.72
CA PRO A 176 19.19 -5.20 29.27
C PRO A 176 19.09 -4.60 27.87
N LEU A 177 18.17 -5.13 27.06
CA LEU A 177 17.81 -4.54 25.77
C LEU A 177 17.38 -3.07 25.95
N ALA A 178 18.06 -2.16 25.26
CA ALA A 178 17.70 -0.75 25.23
C ALA A 178 16.25 -0.57 24.74
N SER A 179 15.54 0.43 25.25
CA SER A 179 14.12 0.71 24.93
C SER A 179 13.89 0.85 23.42
N ARG A 180 14.80 1.53 22.71
CA ARG A 180 14.78 1.66 21.25
C ARG A 180 15.00 0.34 20.51
N SER A 181 15.90 -0.52 20.99
CA SER A 181 16.13 -1.83 20.38
C SER A 181 14.90 -2.71 20.53
N LEU A 182 14.28 -2.70 21.72
CA LEU A 182 13.08 -3.46 22.01
C LEU A 182 11.89 -3.01 21.15
N SER A 183 11.67 -1.70 20.98
CA SER A 183 10.58 -1.18 20.14
C SER A 183 10.74 -1.55 18.67
N LEU A 184 11.97 -1.52 18.15
CA LEU A 184 12.28 -1.95 16.79
C LEU A 184 12.03 -3.45 16.60
N ILE A 185 12.48 -4.29 17.54
CA ILE A 185 12.28 -5.74 17.49
C ILE A 185 10.78 -6.06 17.53
N LEU A 186 10.03 -5.50 18.48
CA LEU A 186 8.58 -5.69 18.59
C LEU A 186 7.85 -5.32 17.29
N ASN A 187 8.12 -4.13 16.76
CA ASN A 187 7.53 -3.68 15.51
C ASN A 187 7.92 -4.55 14.31
N SER A 188 9.15 -5.07 14.28
CA SER A 188 9.60 -5.97 13.22
C SER A 188 8.91 -7.34 13.29
N LEU A 189 8.92 -8.00 14.46
CA LEU A 189 8.27 -9.30 14.65
C LEU A 189 6.78 -9.20 14.35
N SER A 190 6.08 -8.19 14.86
CA SER A 190 4.62 -8.03 14.71
C SER A 190 4.09 -8.03 13.26
N LYS A 191 4.95 -7.80 12.25
CA LYS A 191 4.57 -7.85 10.84
C LYS A 191 4.34 -9.28 10.33
N HIS A 192 4.82 -10.28 11.05
CA HIS A 192 4.80 -11.68 10.65
C HIS A 192 3.90 -12.54 11.53
N TYR A 193 3.21 -11.93 12.51
CA TYR A 193 2.24 -12.60 13.35
C TYR A 193 0.87 -11.97 13.12
N THR A 194 -0.14 -12.82 12.97
CA THR A 194 -1.54 -12.42 12.83
C THR A 194 -2.24 -12.31 14.19
N SER A 195 -1.69 -12.94 15.23
CA SER A 195 -2.27 -13.02 16.57
C SER A 195 -1.21 -12.90 17.66
N CYS A 196 -1.67 -12.63 18.88
CA CYS A 196 -0.81 -12.43 20.03
C CYS A 196 -0.17 -13.75 20.48
N THR A 197 1.16 -13.78 20.56
CA THR A 197 1.93 -14.92 21.09
C THR A 197 2.28 -14.71 22.57
N PRO A 198 2.66 -15.77 23.31
CA PRO A 198 3.12 -15.64 24.70
C PRO A 198 4.29 -14.66 24.87
N LEU A 199 5.15 -14.54 23.84
CA LEU A 199 6.21 -13.55 23.82
C LEU A 199 5.65 -12.13 23.86
N PHE A 200 4.66 -11.79 23.02
CA PHE A 200 4.07 -10.45 23.03
C PHE A 200 3.41 -10.10 24.36
N THR A 201 2.77 -11.06 25.03
CA THR A 201 2.22 -10.86 26.38
C THR A 201 3.31 -10.56 27.40
N PHE A 202 4.42 -11.32 27.38
CA PHE A 202 5.58 -11.09 28.24
C PHE A 202 6.25 -9.74 27.96
N LEU A 203 6.41 -9.38 26.68
CA LEU A 203 7.00 -8.13 26.25
C LEU A 203 6.12 -6.93 26.62
N SER A 204 4.79 -7.07 26.57
CA SER A 204 3.86 -6.02 27.02
C SER A 204 4.09 -5.65 28.49
N GLN A 205 4.17 -6.66 29.37
CA GLN A 205 4.48 -6.43 30.78
C GLN A 205 5.85 -5.76 30.98
N THR A 206 6.86 -6.19 30.22
CA THR A 206 8.21 -5.61 30.23
C THR A 206 8.19 -4.14 29.81
N VAL A 207 7.46 -3.81 28.73
CA VAL A 207 7.29 -2.43 28.26
C VAL A 207 6.61 -1.58 29.31
N LEU A 208 5.52 -2.06 29.94
CA LEU A 208 4.80 -1.30 30.95
C LEU A 208 5.67 -0.97 32.17
N ASN A 209 6.52 -1.91 32.61
CA ASN A 209 7.44 -1.68 33.72
C ASN A 209 8.50 -0.63 33.39
N ARG A 210 8.90 -0.53 32.12
CA ARG A 210 9.96 0.34 31.63
C ARG A 210 9.45 1.55 30.83
N LEU A 211 8.15 1.85 30.89
CA LEU A 211 7.49 2.80 29.98
C LEU A 211 8.14 4.20 29.97
N LYS A 212 8.68 4.64 31.11
CA LYS A 212 9.37 5.93 31.26
C LYS A 212 10.68 6.04 30.45
N GLU A 213 11.28 4.92 30.05
CA GLU A 213 12.54 4.85 29.29
C GLU A 213 12.32 5.00 27.76
N PHE A 214 11.07 4.94 27.30
CA PHE A 214 10.75 4.99 25.88
C PHE A 214 10.53 6.43 25.43
N ASP A 215 11.11 6.78 24.28
CA ASP A 215 10.77 8.01 23.58
C ASP A 215 9.43 7.86 22.83
N MET A 216 8.80 8.98 22.48
CA MET A 216 7.50 8.98 21.80
C MET A 216 7.50 8.16 20.51
N HIS A 217 8.62 8.17 19.78
CA HIS A 217 8.77 7.36 18.58
C HIS A 217 8.73 5.86 18.90
N SER A 218 9.48 5.40 19.91
CA SER A 218 9.44 3.99 20.33
C SER A 218 8.07 3.57 20.84
N VAL A 219 7.37 4.45 21.57
CA VAL A 219 5.99 4.19 22.02
C VAL A 219 5.06 3.97 20.82
N CYS A 220 5.16 4.78 19.77
CA CYS A 220 4.38 4.60 18.54
C CYS A 220 4.67 3.26 17.86
N LEU A 221 5.94 2.86 17.79
CA LEU A 221 6.33 1.55 17.23
C LEU A 221 5.74 0.40 18.03
N ILE A 222 5.74 0.51 19.37
CA ILE A 222 5.17 -0.50 20.26
C ILE A 222 3.65 -0.59 20.09
N LEU A 223 2.93 0.53 20.11
CA LEU A 223 1.48 0.55 19.87
C LEU A 223 1.12 -0.03 18.51
N SER A 224 1.91 0.30 17.48
CA SER A 224 1.74 -0.27 16.15
C SER A 224 1.98 -1.78 16.14
N SER A 225 2.92 -2.27 16.96
CA SER A 225 3.18 -3.70 17.11
C SER A 225 2.04 -4.44 17.82
N PHE A 226 1.55 -3.91 18.94
CA PHE A 226 0.49 -4.53 19.75
C PHE A 226 -0.85 -4.54 19.01
N SER A 227 -1.18 -3.47 18.30
CA SER A 227 -2.38 -3.41 17.48
C SER A 227 -2.34 -4.34 16.27
N ARG A 228 -1.15 -4.66 15.73
CA ARG A 228 -1.00 -5.64 14.64
C ARG A 228 -1.31 -7.06 15.09
N VAL A 229 -0.80 -7.46 16.25
CA VAL A 229 -0.98 -8.80 16.81
C VAL A 229 -2.26 -8.93 17.64
N THR A 230 -3.19 -7.98 17.48
CA THR A 230 -4.48 -7.95 18.19
C THR A 230 -4.37 -8.14 19.70
N LEU A 231 -3.30 -7.60 20.30
CA LEU A 231 -3.18 -7.53 21.76
C LEU A 231 -4.09 -6.39 22.21
N SER A 232 -5.26 -6.73 22.76
CA SER A 232 -6.27 -5.77 23.22
C SER A 232 -6.35 -5.67 24.75
N ASP A 233 -5.20 -5.72 25.44
CA ASP A 233 -5.18 -5.47 26.89
C ASP A 233 -5.42 -3.98 27.17
N ALA A 234 -6.66 -3.64 27.53
CA ALA A 234 -7.09 -2.27 27.85
C ALA A 234 -6.15 -1.58 28.84
N LYS A 235 -5.67 -2.30 29.87
CA LYS A 235 -4.75 -1.75 30.88
C LYS A 235 -3.43 -1.29 30.27
N THR A 236 -2.95 -1.99 29.24
CA THR A 236 -1.73 -1.61 28.52
C THR A 236 -1.94 -0.30 27.77
N TYR A 237 -3.03 -0.18 27.01
CA TYR A 237 -3.33 1.02 26.24
C TYR A 237 -3.64 2.22 27.12
N ASP A 238 -4.33 2.05 28.24
CA ASP A 238 -4.65 3.16 29.15
C ASP A 238 -3.37 3.73 29.79
N LYS A 239 -2.48 2.87 30.29
CA LYS A 239 -1.18 3.31 30.85
C LYS A 239 -0.30 4.00 29.82
N ILE A 240 -0.30 3.53 28.57
CA ILE A 240 0.43 4.19 27.48
C ILE A 240 -0.20 5.55 27.16
N ALA A 241 -1.54 5.65 27.11
CA ALA A 241 -2.23 6.92 26.87
C ALA A 241 -1.93 7.95 27.96
N GLU A 242 -1.93 7.55 29.23
CA GLU A 242 -1.55 8.43 30.35
C GLU A 242 -0.10 8.92 30.22
N HIS A 243 0.84 8.03 29.87
CA HIS A 243 2.23 8.40 29.64
C HIS A 243 2.40 9.39 28.48
N VAL A 244 1.67 9.17 27.40
CA VAL A 244 1.64 10.08 26.24
C VAL A 244 1.05 11.43 26.62
N GLY A 245 -0.05 11.45 27.39
CA GLY A 245 -0.67 12.69 27.87
C GLY A 245 0.31 13.55 28.68
N ARG A 246 1.11 12.92 29.56
CA ARG A 246 2.17 13.60 30.33
C ARG A 246 3.33 14.12 29.46
N ASN A 247 3.55 13.53 28.29
CA ASN A 247 4.58 13.93 27.32
C ASN A 247 3.98 14.63 26.08
N SER A 248 2.78 15.19 26.20
CA SER A 248 2.02 15.77 25.08
C SER A 248 2.80 16.83 24.30
N LEU A 249 3.64 17.63 24.96
CA LEU A 249 4.49 18.65 24.32
C LEU A 249 5.53 18.09 23.34
N LYS A 250 5.85 16.79 23.43
CA LYS A 250 6.78 16.10 22.52
C LYS A 250 6.07 15.43 21.34
N LEU A 251 4.75 15.53 21.26
CA LEU A 251 3.98 14.96 20.17
C LEU A 251 4.19 15.77 18.88
N TYR A 252 4.32 15.04 17.79
CA TYR A 252 4.41 15.57 16.44
C TYR A 252 3.35 14.89 15.57
N PRO A 253 2.96 15.50 14.42
CA PRO A 253 1.85 15.04 13.59
C PRO A 253 1.81 13.53 13.33
N ARG A 254 2.93 12.97 12.85
CA ARG A 254 3.09 11.54 12.57
C ARG A 254 2.84 10.64 13.80
N ALA A 255 3.31 11.06 14.98
CA ALA A 255 3.14 10.28 16.20
C ALA A 255 1.66 10.21 16.60
N ILE A 256 0.94 11.32 16.51
CA ILE A 256 -0.50 11.39 16.79
C ILE A 256 -1.27 10.49 15.81
N ALA A 257 -1.02 10.64 14.52
CA ALA A 257 -1.67 9.83 13.49
C ALA A 257 -1.42 8.32 13.68
N SER A 258 -0.16 7.93 13.89
CA SER A 258 0.22 6.52 14.11
C SER A 258 -0.38 5.94 15.38
N MET A 259 -0.44 6.73 16.45
CA MET A 259 -1.02 6.32 17.72
C MET A 259 -2.53 6.13 17.60
N LEU A 260 -3.28 7.14 17.12
CA LEU A 260 -4.73 7.04 16.93
C LEU A 260 -5.09 5.83 16.07
N TYR A 261 -4.37 5.63 14.96
CA TYR A 261 -4.56 4.47 14.10
C TYR A 261 -4.32 3.14 14.82
N SER A 262 -3.32 3.08 15.70
CA SER A 262 -3.04 1.87 16.50
C SER A 262 -4.14 1.59 17.54
N TYR A 263 -4.68 2.63 18.20
CA TYR A 263 -5.81 2.49 19.13
C TYR A 263 -7.07 2.00 18.41
N ALA A 264 -7.38 2.58 17.25
CA ALA A 264 -8.51 2.16 16.44
C ALA A 264 -8.38 0.72 15.96
N ARG A 265 -7.19 0.32 15.46
CA ARG A 265 -6.93 -1.06 15.05
C ARG A 265 -7.03 -2.06 16.21
N ALA A 266 -6.70 -1.65 17.43
CA ALA A 266 -6.86 -2.47 18.64
C ALA A 266 -8.30 -2.48 19.17
N ASN A 267 -9.22 -1.72 18.53
CA ASN A 267 -10.57 -1.45 18.98
C ASN A 267 -10.64 -0.93 20.44
N HIS A 268 -9.70 -0.05 20.82
CA HIS A 268 -9.62 0.54 22.17
C HIS A 268 -9.79 2.05 22.13
N LEU A 269 -10.84 2.57 22.76
CA LEU A 269 -11.13 3.99 22.82
C LEU A 269 -10.63 4.62 24.14
N HIS A 270 -9.61 5.47 24.04
CA HIS A 270 -9.21 6.33 25.15
C HIS A 270 -9.71 7.77 24.92
N GLY A 271 -10.84 8.13 25.54
CA GLY A 271 -11.60 9.35 25.24
C GLY A 271 -10.77 10.64 25.27
N ALA A 272 -9.99 10.87 26.33
CA ALA A 272 -9.15 12.06 26.45
C ALA A 272 -8.10 12.15 25.33
N LEU A 273 -7.56 11.01 24.90
CA LEU A 273 -6.54 10.98 23.86
C LEU A 273 -7.13 11.40 22.52
N PHE A 274 -8.30 10.87 22.15
CA PHE A 274 -9.00 11.22 20.92
C PHE A 274 -9.49 12.68 20.92
N TYR A 275 -10.02 13.16 22.05
CA TYR A 275 -10.45 14.54 22.19
C TYR A 275 -9.30 15.54 21.97
N PHE A 276 -8.21 15.40 22.73
CA PHE A 276 -7.06 16.31 22.62
C PHE A 276 -6.31 16.17 21.29
N SER A 277 -6.22 14.96 20.75
CA SER A 277 -5.62 14.76 19.42
C SER A 277 -6.44 15.41 18.31
N GLY A 278 -7.78 15.35 18.39
CA GLY A 278 -8.67 16.04 17.46
C GLY A 278 -8.44 17.55 17.47
N LYS A 279 -8.39 18.17 18.66
CA LYS A 279 -8.07 19.60 18.82
C LYS A 279 -6.67 19.95 18.32
N HIS A 280 -5.67 19.11 18.59
CA HIS A 280 -4.32 19.32 18.09
C HIS A 280 -4.25 19.30 16.56
N ILE A 281 -4.94 18.34 15.92
CA ILE A 281 -4.99 18.27 14.45
C ILE A 281 -5.64 19.54 13.91
N GLN A 282 -6.79 19.96 14.44
CA GLN A 282 -7.49 21.19 14.02
C GLN A 282 -6.58 22.42 14.05
N LEU A 283 -5.84 22.64 15.13
CA LEU A 283 -4.97 23.81 15.31
C LEU A 283 -3.71 23.78 14.44
N ASN A 284 -3.24 22.59 14.08
CA ASN A 284 -1.93 22.40 13.44
C ASN A 284 -2.03 21.76 12.05
N LEU A 285 -3.17 21.83 11.36
CA LEU A 285 -3.41 21.16 10.06
C LEU A 285 -2.29 21.39 9.04
N GLY A 286 -1.74 22.61 8.96
CA GLY A 286 -0.64 22.94 8.04
C GLY A 286 0.65 22.12 8.26
N ASN A 287 0.82 21.50 9.42
CA ASN A 287 1.96 20.64 9.75
C ASN A 287 1.69 19.15 9.47
N TYR A 288 0.44 18.77 9.16
CA TYR A 288 0.07 17.38 8.89
C TYR A 288 0.05 17.11 7.38
N THR A 289 0.63 15.99 6.98
CA THR A 289 0.46 15.45 5.64
C THR A 289 -0.95 14.88 5.44
N CYS A 290 -1.42 14.80 4.18
CA CYS A 290 -2.70 14.20 3.85
C CYS A 290 -2.82 12.76 4.40
N ASP A 291 -1.73 11.99 4.33
CA ASP A 291 -1.65 10.64 4.87
C ASP A 291 -1.89 10.63 6.39
N GLU A 292 -1.28 11.54 7.14
CA GLU A 292 -1.41 11.58 8.60
C GLU A 292 -2.82 11.99 9.05
N VAL A 293 -3.44 12.98 8.39
CA VAL A 293 -4.84 13.34 8.69
C VAL A 293 -5.77 12.18 8.35
N SER A 294 -5.57 11.53 7.19
CA SER A 294 -6.40 10.38 6.80
C SER A 294 -6.32 9.22 7.78
N MET A 295 -5.12 8.93 8.32
CA MET A 295 -4.93 7.92 9.36
C MET A 295 -5.71 8.25 10.63
N ALA A 296 -5.68 9.51 11.05
CA ALA A 296 -6.46 9.97 12.19
C ALA A 296 -7.96 9.86 11.91
N LEU A 297 -8.45 10.37 10.78
CA LEU A 297 -9.87 10.29 10.40
C LEU A 297 -10.38 8.85 10.29
N ARG A 298 -9.57 7.93 9.76
CA ARG A 298 -9.88 6.49 9.78
C ARG A 298 -10.02 5.99 11.21
N ALA A 299 -9.13 6.40 12.11
CA ALA A 299 -9.20 6.01 13.52
C ALA A 299 -10.47 6.52 14.22
N PHE A 300 -10.84 7.79 13.98
CA PHE A 300 -12.12 8.34 14.45
C PHE A 300 -13.31 7.55 13.90
N SER A 301 -13.28 7.18 12.62
CA SER A 301 -14.37 6.47 11.94
C SER A 301 -14.59 5.05 12.47
N VAL A 302 -13.50 4.31 12.69
CA VAL A 302 -13.51 2.93 13.24
C VAL A 302 -14.08 2.95 14.66
N LEU A 303 -13.52 3.77 15.54
CA LEU A 303 -14.02 3.87 16.92
C LEU A 303 -15.34 4.67 17.06
N ASN A 304 -15.97 5.03 15.94
CA ASN A 304 -17.23 5.78 15.89
C ASN A 304 -17.22 7.10 16.71
N VAL A 305 -16.09 7.79 16.73
CA VAL A 305 -15.92 9.08 17.42
C VAL A 305 -16.16 10.23 16.44
N LYS A 306 -17.35 10.83 16.49
CA LYS A 306 -17.69 11.96 15.63
C LYS A 306 -17.04 13.25 16.14
N ASN A 307 -16.25 13.92 15.29
CA ASN A 307 -15.70 15.26 15.55
C ASN A 307 -16.02 16.18 14.37
N GLU A 308 -17.19 16.83 14.43
CA GLU A 308 -17.70 17.68 13.34
C GLU A 308 -16.80 18.89 13.06
N GLU A 309 -16.26 19.52 14.10
CA GLU A 309 -15.35 20.65 13.96
C GLU A 309 -14.08 20.27 13.17
N LEU A 310 -13.52 19.08 13.43
CA LEU A 310 -12.35 18.59 12.70
C LEU A 310 -12.70 18.32 11.23
N LEU A 311 -13.85 17.69 10.98
CA LEU A 311 -14.31 17.37 9.63
C LEU A 311 -14.55 18.64 8.79
N ASP A 312 -15.17 19.67 9.37
CA ASP A 312 -15.41 20.96 8.71
C ASP A 312 -14.11 21.76 8.51
N THR A 313 -13.25 21.83 9.54
CA THR A 313 -11.96 22.53 9.44
C THR A 313 -11.06 21.89 8.38
N PHE A 314 -11.06 20.55 8.31
CA PHE A 314 -10.29 19.84 7.29
C PHE A 314 -10.85 20.04 5.88
N ALA A 315 -12.19 20.09 5.73
CA ALA A 315 -12.80 20.43 4.44
C ALA A 315 -12.36 21.83 3.97
N LYS A 316 -12.42 22.84 4.85
CA LYS A 316 -11.91 24.19 4.55
C LYS A 316 -10.42 24.20 4.20
N PHE A 317 -9.61 23.42 4.92
CA PHE A 317 -8.19 23.31 4.65
C PHE A 317 -7.90 22.73 3.25
N ILE A 318 -8.64 21.70 2.83
CA ILE A 318 -8.59 21.18 1.44
C ILE A 318 -8.97 22.31 0.47
N LEU A 319 -9.97 23.12 0.81
CA LEU A 319 -10.42 24.24 -0.01
C LEU A 319 -9.39 25.38 -0.15
N GLU A 320 -8.44 25.48 0.76
CA GLU A 320 -7.38 26.50 0.72
C GLU A 320 -6.10 25.98 0.06
N ASN A 321 -5.80 24.68 0.19
CA ASN A 321 -4.50 24.09 -0.16
C ASN A 321 -4.53 23.13 -1.36
N THR A 322 -5.63 23.10 -2.10
CA THR A 322 -5.80 22.30 -3.32
C THR A 322 -6.31 23.18 -4.44
N PRO A 323 -5.71 23.21 -5.63
CA PRO A 323 -6.22 24.01 -6.73
C PRO A 323 -7.64 23.59 -7.12
N ASP A 324 -8.47 24.56 -7.46
CA ASP A 324 -9.80 24.31 -8.01
C ASP A 324 -9.67 24.06 -9.52
N TYR A 325 -9.32 22.82 -9.88
CA TYR A 325 -9.31 22.38 -11.27
C TYR A 325 -10.47 21.42 -11.47
N VAL A 326 -11.19 21.59 -12.58
CA VAL A 326 -12.34 20.76 -12.95
C VAL A 326 -11.94 19.95 -14.18
N PRO A 327 -11.85 18.61 -14.12
CA PRO A 327 -11.75 17.78 -15.30
C PRO A 327 -12.97 18.06 -16.19
N ILE A 328 -12.74 18.60 -17.40
CA ILE A 328 -13.81 19.10 -18.29
C ILE A 328 -14.71 17.94 -18.78
N LYS A 329 -14.18 16.71 -18.81
CA LYS A 329 -14.86 15.42 -19.06
C LYS A 329 -13.96 14.26 -18.60
N PHE A 330 -14.55 13.09 -18.38
CA PHE A 330 -13.77 11.87 -18.19
C PHE A 330 -13.11 11.46 -19.51
N GLU A 331 -11.78 11.43 -19.52
CA GLU A 331 -10.97 10.80 -20.56
C GLU A 331 -10.30 9.57 -19.95
N ASP A 332 -10.39 8.43 -20.63
CA ASP A 332 -9.73 7.22 -20.18
C ASP A 332 -8.21 7.38 -20.34
N LEU A 333 -7.50 7.45 -19.22
CA LEU A 333 -6.04 7.59 -19.18
C LEU A 333 -5.31 6.24 -19.32
N CYS A 334 -6.03 5.12 -19.31
CA CYS A 334 -5.46 3.78 -19.36
C CYS A 334 -6.04 2.87 -20.48
N PRO A 335 -6.37 3.37 -21.69
CA PRO A 335 -7.01 2.55 -22.72
C PRO A 335 -6.13 1.37 -23.15
N GLN A 336 -4.81 1.55 -23.19
CA GLN A 336 -3.82 0.52 -23.52
C GLN A 336 -3.74 -0.63 -22.51
N LEU A 337 -4.26 -0.44 -21.29
CA LEU A 337 -4.28 -1.46 -20.25
C LEU A 337 -5.59 -2.26 -20.22
N ARG A 338 -6.57 -1.89 -21.07
CA ARG A 338 -7.85 -2.57 -21.17
C ARG A 338 -7.82 -3.62 -22.26
N VAL A 339 -8.71 -4.60 -22.14
CA VAL A 339 -8.90 -5.65 -23.16
C VAL A 339 -9.49 -4.98 -24.41
N SER A 340 -8.69 -4.77 -25.45
CA SER A 340 -9.18 -4.29 -26.74
C SER A 340 -9.56 -5.47 -27.65
N ILE A 341 -10.82 -5.47 -28.11
CA ILE A 341 -11.24 -6.37 -29.18
C ILE A 341 -10.73 -5.76 -30.49
N GLY A 342 -9.51 -6.13 -30.89
CA GLY A 342 -8.98 -5.83 -32.22
C GLY A 342 -7.65 -5.05 -32.26
N SER A 343 -6.53 -5.73 -32.03
CA SER A 343 -5.26 -5.47 -32.73
C SER A 343 -4.31 -6.65 -32.50
N LYS A 344 -3.89 -7.30 -33.59
CA LYS A 344 -3.13 -8.56 -33.64
C LYS A 344 -1.68 -8.51 -33.13
N GLU A 345 -1.25 -7.56 -32.29
CA GLU A 345 0.19 -7.36 -32.03
C GLU A 345 0.67 -7.43 -30.57
N ILE A 346 -0.18 -7.75 -29.58
CA ILE A 346 0.27 -7.68 -28.17
C ILE A 346 0.79 -9.02 -27.61
N ASN A 347 0.52 -10.15 -28.28
CA ASN A 347 0.92 -11.49 -27.80
C ASN A 347 2.41 -11.87 -28.05
N LYS A 348 3.29 -10.91 -28.34
CA LYS A 348 4.75 -11.16 -28.36
C LYS A 348 5.54 -10.49 -27.22
N PHE A 349 4.90 -9.73 -26.34
CA PHE A 349 5.60 -9.05 -25.23
C PHE A 349 5.48 -9.77 -23.88
N TYR A 350 4.50 -10.65 -23.70
CA TYR A 350 4.15 -11.21 -22.39
C TYR A 350 5.03 -12.36 -21.88
N GLU A 351 6.00 -12.85 -22.65
CA GLU A 351 7.03 -13.77 -22.13
C GLU A 351 8.31 -13.07 -21.63
N SER A 352 8.36 -11.73 -21.64
CA SER A 352 9.55 -10.98 -21.20
C SER A 352 9.32 -9.96 -20.09
N SER A 353 8.08 -9.83 -19.60
CA SER A 353 7.67 -8.74 -18.69
C SER A 353 7.41 -9.16 -17.24
N GLU A 354 8.06 -10.21 -16.73
CA GLU A 354 8.16 -10.44 -15.28
C GLU A 354 9.28 -9.60 -14.62
N ASN A 355 10.02 -8.76 -15.37
CA ASN A 355 11.20 -8.06 -14.85
C ASN A 355 11.25 -6.54 -14.98
N ASN A 356 10.24 -5.83 -15.49
CA ASN A 356 10.29 -4.37 -15.59
C ASN A 356 8.96 -3.72 -15.16
N ALA A 357 8.75 -3.58 -13.86
CA ALA A 357 7.77 -2.68 -13.27
C ALA A 357 8.48 -1.53 -12.55
N SER A 358 9.07 -0.61 -13.32
CA SER A 358 9.40 0.74 -12.88
C SER A 358 9.91 1.52 -14.09
N GLU A 359 9.09 2.41 -14.63
CA GLU A 359 9.42 3.64 -15.38
C GLU A 359 8.40 3.88 -16.50
N THR A 360 7.47 4.80 -16.27
CA THR A 360 7.01 5.70 -17.34
C THR A 360 6.36 6.93 -16.73
N GLN A 361 7.06 8.07 -16.78
CA GLN A 361 6.41 9.36 -17.01
C GLN A 361 7.28 10.27 -17.88
N ARG A 362 6.72 10.56 -19.07
CA ARG A 362 6.65 11.82 -19.81
C ARG A 362 7.93 12.49 -20.30
N THR A 363 7.98 12.63 -21.62
CA THR A 363 8.40 13.87 -22.30
C THR A 363 7.46 14.15 -23.47
N VAL A 364 6.80 15.32 -23.42
CA VAL A 364 6.23 16.01 -24.58
C VAL A 364 7.26 17.04 -25.01
N LEU A 365 7.76 16.95 -26.23
CA LEU A 365 8.30 18.07 -26.98
C LEU A 365 7.87 17.90 -28.44
N ASP A 366 7.25 18.94 -28.97
CA ASP A 366 6.83 19.09 -30.36
C ASP A 366 8.01 19.08 -31.33
N GLU A 367 7.80 18.32 -32.40
CA GLU A 367 8.11 18.52 -33.81
C GLU A 367 9.37 19.32 -34.22
N THR A 368 10.26 18.66 -34.97
CA THR A 368 10.44 18.91 -36.42
C THR A 368 11.28 17.80 -37.08
N ASP A 369 10.92 17.50 -38.33
CA ASP A 369 11.48 16.54 -39.29
C ASP A 369 13.01 16.37 -39.31
N ASP A 370 13.52 15.13 -39.42
CA ASP A 370 13.96 14.62 -40.72
C ASP A 370 14.39 13.13 -40.67
N LYS A 371 14.12 12.44 -41.78
CA LYS A 371 14.37 11.02 -42.04
C LYS A 371 15.87 10.71 -42.16
N THR A 372 16.31 9.54 -41.70
CA THR A 372 17.08 8.54 -42.50
C THR A 372 17.49 7.33 -41.66
N ASP A 373 17.62 6.22 -42.38
CA ASP A 373 17.71 4.84 -41.91
C ASP A 373 19.08 4.41 -41.34
N LEU A 374 19.03 3.21 -40.75
CA LEU A 374 20.01 2.11 -40.86
C LEU A 374 21.24 2.07 -39.93
N TYR A 375 21.30 0.96 -39.17
CA TYR A 375 22.45 0.35 -38.46
C TYR A 375 23.17 1.13 -37.35
N SER A 376 22.98 0.70 -36.09
CA SER A 376 24.14 0.37 -35.23
C SER A 376 23.78 -0.59 -34.10
N PHE A 377 24.39 -1.77 -34.17
CA PHE A 377 24.75 -2.58 -33.03
C PHE A 377 25.87 -1.84 -32.26
N GLU A 378 26.01 -2.13 -30.96
CA GLU A 378 27.06 -1.67 -30.02
C GLU A 378 26.80 -0.41 -29.18
N GLY A 379 26.93 -0.59 -27.86
CA GLY A 379 26.98 0.51 -26.90
C GLY A 379 26.19 0.31 -25.61
N ARG A 380 26.12 -0.91 -25.03
CA ARG A 380 25.72 -1.02 -23.61
C ARG A 380 26.79 -0.30 -22.79
N ASN A 381 26.48 0.93 -22.42
CA ASN A 381 27.33 1.81 -21.63
C ASN A 381 27.61 1.13 -20.28
N ILE A 382 28.79 0.55 -20.12
CA ILE A 382 29.16 -0.42 -19.07
C ILE A 382 29.11 0.21 -17.64
N ASN A 383 28.95 1.53 -17.57
CA ASN A 383 28.95 2.35 -16.35
C ASN A 383 27.65 3.17 -16.16
N MET A 384 26.48 2.64 -16.52
CA MET A 384 25.19 3.27 -16.17
C MET A 384 24.97 3.18 -14.65
N LEU A 385 24.88 4.32 -13.99
CA LEU A 385 24.48 4.45 -12.59
C LEU A 385 23.00 4.81 -12.58
N GLU A 386 22.15 3.86 -12.22
CA GLU A 386 20.71 4.07 -12.09
C GLU A 386 20.39 4.70 -10.73
N TYR A 387 19.38 5.57 -10.71
CA TYR A 387 18.83 6.14 -9.48
C TYR A 387 17.42 5.60 -9.25
N ILE A 388 17.16 5.06 -8.05
CA ILE A 388 15.92 4.33 -7.72
C ILE A 388 15.06 5.09 -6.68
N GLY A 389 15.42 6.31 -6.30
CA GLY A 389 14.64 7.05 -5.29
C GLY A 389 13.47 7.84 -5.87
N GLU A 390 12.52 8.19 -5.00
CA GLU A 390 11.39 9.07 -5.32
C GLU A 390 11.91 10.41 -5.85
N SER A 391 11.55 10.78 -7.09
CA SER A 391 11.76 12.11 -7.61
C SER A 391 10.92 13.09 -6.79
N SER A 392 11.50 13.67 -5.75
CA SER A 392 10.83 14.59 -4.83
C SER A 392 10.56 15.94 -5.50
N LYS A 393 9.61 15.98 -6.44
CA LYS A 393 8.85 17.20 -6.72
C LYS A 393 7.62 17.12 -5.81
N ILE A 394 7.75 17.68 -4.60
CA ILE A 394 6.61 17.87 -3.70
C ILE A 394 5.64 18.77 -4.47
N SER A 395 4.47 18.23 -4.81
CA SER A 395 3.43 19.00 -5.48
C SER A 395 2.92 20.06 -4.50
N SER A 396 2.64 21.27 -5.00
CA SER A 396 1.97 22.28 -4.18
C SER A 396 0.52 21.90 -3.85
N ASN A 397 -0.05 20.91 -4.55
CA ASN A 397 -1.36 20.35 -4.27
C ASN A 397 -1.27 19.39 -3.07
N TYR A 398 -1.98 19.72 -1.99
CA TYR A 398 -2.02 18.93 -0.75
C TYR A 398 -2.49 17.48 -0.97
N LEU A 399 -3.52 17.27 -1.79
CA LEU A 399 -4.09 15.94 -2.04
C LEU A 399 -3.19 15.08 -2.94
N ALA A 400 -2.47 15.70 -3.88
CA ALA A 400 -1.54 14.99 -4.77
C ALA A 400 -0.38 14.32 -4.02
N ASN A 401 -0.02 14.85 -2.84
CA ASN A 401 1.02 14.26 -1.99
C ASN A 401 0.50 13.10 -1.12
N GLY A 402 -0.81 12.86 -1.07
CA GLY A 402 -1.41 11.75 -0.33
C GLY A 402 -1.49 10.46 -1.13
N LYS A 403 -1.54 9.31 -0.46
CA LYS A 403 -1.79 8.01 -1.11
C LYS A 403 -3.26 7.83 -1.46
N MET A 404 -3.57 6.99 -2.46
CA MET A 404 -4.97 6.70 -2.83
C MET A 404 -5.82 6.17 -1.67
N HIS A 405 -5.25 5.31 -0.82
CA HIS A 405 -5.94 4.83 0.39
C HIS A 405 -6.25 5.95 1.39
N SER A 406 -5.39 6.97 1.46
CA SER A 406 -5.61 8.13 2.32
C SER A 406 -6.79 8.98 1.85
N LEU A 407 -6.92 9.17 0.53
CA LEU A 407 -8.10 9.82 -0.06
C LEU A 407 -9.37 9.01 0.22
N LEU A 408 -9.33 7.68 0.06
CA LEU A 408 -10.45 6.81 0.42
C LEU A 408 -10.86 6.98 1.89
N TRP A 409 -9.91 6.98 2.82
CA TRP A 409 -10.22 7.12 4.25
C TRP A 409 -10.84 8.46 4.61
N ILE A 410 -10.49 9.53 3.90
CA ILE A 410 -11.13 10.84 4.05
C ILE A 410 -12.60 10.76 3.61
N VAL A 411 -12.87 10.24 2.41
CA VAL A 411 -14.25 10.09 1.91
C VAL A 411 -15.07 9.17 2.81
N GLN A 412 -14.49 8.05 3.26
CA GLN A 412 -15.13 7.13 4.19
C GLN A 412 -15.45 7.78 5.53
N ALA A 413 -14.60 8.68 6.03
CA ALA A 413 -14.87 9.38 7.28
C ALA A 413 -16.08 10.30 7.16
N TYR A 414 -16.19 11.06 6.06
CA TYR A 414 -17.38 11.87 5.80
C TYR A 414 -18.64 11.00 5.67
N ALA A 415 -18.55 9.90 4.90
CA ALA A 415 -19.64 8.94 4.72
C ALA A 415 -20.07 8.30 6.04
N ARG A 416 -19.12 7.87 6.88
CA ARG A 416 -19.36 7.22 8.17
C ARG A 416 -20.23 8.03 9.10
N PHE A 417 -20.00 9.33 9.12
CA PHE A 417 -20.69 10.25 10.01
C PHE A 417 -21.86 10.97 9.33
N PHE A 418 -22.17 10.62 8.08
CA PHE A 418 -23.14 11.31 7.22
C PHE A 418 -22.95 12.84 7.28
N PHE A 419 -21.69 13.29 7.36
CA PHE A 419 -21.37 14.69 7.59
C PHE A 419 -21.28 15.41 6.25
N THR A 420 -22.29 16.20 5.94
CA THR A 420 -22.41 16.95 4.68
C THR A 420 -22.68 18.43 4.99
N ASN A 421 -21.90 19.31 4.34
CA ASN A 421 -22.12 20.75 4.30
C ASN A 421 -21.50 21.31 3.01
N ASP A 422 -21.67 22.60 2.72
CA ASP A 422 -21.14 23.21 1.48
C ASP A 422 -19.63 23.01 1.33
N ASN A 423 -18.87 23.22 2.41
CA ASN A 423 -17.42 23.06 2.40
C ASN A 423 -17.02 21.61 2.09
N VAL A 424 -17.72 20.63 2.68
CA VAL A 424 -17.47 19.21 2.48
C VAL A 424 -17.81 18.80 1.06
N THR A 425 -18.95 19.22 0.50
CA THR A 425 -19.31 18.90 -0.89
C THR A 425 -18.28 19.46 -1.88
N ARG A 426 -17.80 20.69 -1.65
CA ARG A 426 -16.73 21.30 -2.45
C ARG A 426 -15.38 20.60 -2.25
N ALA A 427 -15.06 20.18 -1.02
CA ALA A 427 -13.84 19.42 -0.74
C ALA A 427 -13.89 18.02 -1.39
N LEU A 428 -15.03 17.33 -1.35
CA LEU A 428 -15.27 16.07 -2.04
C LEU A 428 -15.14 16.21 -3.55
N THR A 429 -15.54 17.35 -4.12
CA THR A 429 -15.31 17.68 -5.54
C THR A 429 -13.81 17.72 -5.86
N ARG A 430 -12.99 18.37 -5.01
CA ARG A 430 -11.53 18.40 -5.21
C ARG A 430 -10.88 17.03 -5.04
N ILE A 431 -11.35 16.23 -4.09
CA ILE A 431 -10.92 14.83 -3.95
C ILE A 431 -11.31 14.03 -5.19
N ALA A 432 -12.54 14.17 -5.69
CA ALA A 432 -13.01 13.50 -6.90
C ALA A 432 -12.14 13.83 -8.12
N ASN A 433 -11.75 15.11 -8.28
CA ASN A 433 -10.87 15.54 -9.37
C ASN A 433 -9.49 14.90 -9.26
N GLU A 434 -8.93 14.83 -8.05
CA GLU A 434 -7.65 14.15 -7.81
C GLU A 434 -7.70 12.65 -8.10
N LEU A 435 -8.82 12.00 -7.74
CA LEU A 435 -9.04 10.57 -8.04
C LEU A 435 -9.08 10.31 -9.56
N VAL A 436 -9.68 11.22 -10.34
CA VAL A 436 -9.72 11.12 -11.81
C VAL A 436 -8.33 11.22 -12.42
N VAL A 437 -7.52 12.20 -12.00
CA VAL A 437 -6.14 12.38 -12.50
C VAL A 437 -5.27 11.16 -12.18
N ARG A 438 -5.55 10.48 -11.06
CA ARG A 438 -4.80 9.33 -10.57
C ARG A 438 -5.48 7.99 -10.85
N MET A 439 -6.34 7.93 -11.88
CA MET A 439 -7.05 6.72 -12.29
C MET A 439 -6.12 5.50 -12.43
N ALA A 440 -4.89 5.69 -12.94
CA ALA A 440 -3.91 4.62 -13.11
C ALA A 440 -3.57 3.89 -11.79
N GLU A 441 -3.64 4.58 -10.64
CA GLU A 441 -3.37 4.02 -9.31
C GLU A 441 -4.57 3.29 -8.69
N MET A 442 -5.74 3.31 -9.33
CA MET A 442 -6.93 2.65 -8.81
C MET A 442 -6.77 1.13 -8.76
N THR A 443 -7.35 0.50 -7.76
CA THR A 443 -7.48 -0.95 -7.60
C THR A 443 -8.95 -1.33 -7.47
N PRO A 444 -9.35 -2.60 -7.69
CA PRO A 444 -10.74 -3.04 -7.50
C PRO A 444 -11.30 -2.68 -6.11
N PHE A 445 -10.45 -2.79 -5.09
CA PHE A 445 -10.73 -2.39 -3.71
C PHE A 445 -11.05 -0.91 -3.58
N LEU A 446 -10.26 -0.03 -4.20
CA LEU A 446 -10.48 1.41 -4.17
C LEU A 446 -11.76 1.78 -4.92
N VAL A 447 -11.97 1.21 -6.12
CA VAL A 447 -13.14 1.50 -6.96
C VAL A 447 -14.44 1.21 -6.22
N SER A 448 -14.58 -0.01 -5.69
CA SER A 448 -15.78 -0.45 -4.98
C SER A 448 -16.06 0.38 -3.73
N ARG A 449 -15.04 0.67 -2.91
CA ARG A 449 -15.22 1.42 -1.66
C ARG A 449 -15.43 2.91 -1.86
N ILE A 450 -14.81 3.53 -2.86
CA ILE A 450 -15.04 4.95 -3.18
C ILE A 450 -16.47 5.11 -3.70
N LEU A 451 -16.91 4.25 -4.64
CA LEU A 451 -18.27 4.31 -5.18
C LEU A 451 -19.31 4.15 -4.07
N PHE A 452 -19.11 3.19 -3.17
CA PHE A 452 -19.97 2.99 -2.00
C PHE A 452 -19.95 4.19 -1.04
N SER A 453 -18.79 4.77 -0.78
CA SER A 453 -18.70 5.91 0.13
C SER A 453 -19.40 7.15 -0.44
N PHE A 454 -19.31 7.37 -1.76
CA PHE A 454 -20.06 8.42 -2.44
C PHE A 454 -21.56 8.16 -2.46
N SER A 455 -22.00 6.90 -2.64
CA SER A 455 -23.42 6.56 -2.60
C SER A 455 -24.03 6.82 -1.22
N GLN A 456 -23.31 6.52 -0.13
CA GLN A 456 -23.77 6.85 1.24
C GLN A 456 -23.95 8.35 1.48
N LEU A 457 -23.17 9.18 0.77
CA LEU A 457 -23.25 10.63 0.87
C LEU A 457 -24.23 11.26 -0.12
N ASN A 458 -24.85 10.47 -1.01
CA ASN A 458 -25.56 10.95 -2.20
C ASN A 458 -24.71 11.98 -3.00
N PHE A 459 -23.38 11.81 -3.00
CA PHE A 459 -22.45 12.69 -3.68
C PHE A 459 -22.26 12.22 -5.12
N SER A 460 -22.55 13.09 -6.08
CA SER A 460 -22.35 12.80 -7.51
C SER A 460 -21.43 13.83 -8.14
N HIS A 461 -20.41 13.33 -8.84
CA HIS A 461 -19.51 14.13 -9.65
C HIS A 461 -19.28 13.37 -10.95
N GLU A 462 -19.66 13.96 -12.08
CA GLU A 462 -19.81 13.26 -13.37
C GLU A 462 -18.52 12.53 -13.77
N ALA A 463 -17.38 13.23 -13.77
CA ALA A 463 -16.11 12.66 -14.23
C ALA A 463 -15.64 11.47 -13.38
N VAL A 464 -15.78 11.53 -12.05
CA VAL A 464 -15.33 10.44 -11.17
C VAL A 464 -16.29 9.26 -11.22
N LEU A 465 -17.60 9.52 -11.35
CA LEU A 465 -18.60 8.48 -11.48
C LEU A 465 -18.40 7.72 -12.79
N GLN A 466 -18.22 8.43 -13.91
CA GLN A 466 -17.89 7.81 -15.20
C GLN A 466 -16.58 7.01 -15.14
N MET A 467 -15.54 7.56 -14.51
CA MET A 467 -14.26 6.87 -14.31
C MET A 467 -14.42 5.56 -13.52
N LEU A 468 -15.10 5.59 -12.36
CA LEU A 468 -15.32 4.41 -11.51
C LEU A 468 -16.16 3.36 -12.23
N LEU A 469 -17.23 3.77 -12.90
CA LEU A 469 -18.10 2.87 -13.65
C LEU A 469 -17.40 2.29 -14.89
N ASN A 470 -16.46 3.02 -15.51
CA ASN A 470 -15.63 2.49 -16.59
C ASN A 470 -14.66 1.39 -16.09
N GLU A 471 -14.08 1.53 -14.90
CA GLU A 471 -13.27 0.45 -14.29
C GLU A 471 -14.09 -0.82 -14.01
N VAL A 472 -15.39 -0.68 -13.76
CA VAL A 472 -16.31 -1.82 -13.61
C VAL A 472 -16.71 -2.38 -14.97
N THR A 473 -17.08 -1.54 -15.92
CA THR A 473 -17.62 -1.96 -17.24
C THR A 473 -16.56 -2.55 -18.14
N ASN A 474 -15.38 -1.91 -18.17
CA ASN A 474 -14.25 -2.21 -19.03
C ASN A 474 -12.99 -2.36 -18.14
N PRO A 475 -12.89 -3.39 -17.29
CA PRO A 475 -11.77 -3.56 -16.38
C PRO A 475 -10.44 -3.65 -17.13
N ARG A 476 -9.36 -3.19 -16.49
CA ARG A 476 -7.98 -3.39 -16.97
C ARG A 476 -7.60 -4.88 -16.92
N LEU A 477 -6.55 -5.27 -17.63
CA LEU A 477 -6.00 -6.62 -17.55
C LEU A 477 -5.63 -6.97 -16.09
N GLY A 478 -6.16 -8.09 -15.59
CA GLY A 478 -5.94 -8.54 -14.21
C GLY A 478 -6.79 -7.82 -13.15
N PHE A 479 -7.66 -6.89 -13.52
CA PHE A 479 -8.61 -6.24 -12.60
C PHE A 479 -9.73 -7.23 -12.23
N LYS A 480 -9.65 -7.80 -11.02
CA LYS A 480 -10.57 -8.81 -10.51
C LYS A 480 -11.21 -8.33 -9.21
N PHE A 481 -12.53 -8.35 -9.14
CA PHE A 481 -13.29 -7.95 -7.95
C PHE A 481 -13.63 -9.18 -7.10
N THR A 482 -13.38 -9.10 -5.81
CA THR A 482 -13.84 -10.10 -4.83
C THR A 482 -15.35 -10.04 -4.61
N GLN A 483 -15.95 -11.08 -4.03
CA GLN A 483 -17.39 -11.10 -3.71
C GLN A 483 -17.82 -9.92 -2.83
N LYS A 484 -16.97 -9.52 -1.86
CA LYS A 484 -17.23 -8.33 -1.03
C LYS A 484 -17.22 -7.03 -1.83
N GLU A 485 -16.36 -6.92 -2.83
CA GLU A 485 -16.28 -5.72 -3.67
C GLU A 485 -17.46 -5.66 -4.65
N LEU A 486 -17.86 -6.80 -5.21
CA LEU A 486 -19.03 -6.90 -6.08
C LEU A 486 -20.34 -6.61 -5.36
N SER A 487 -20.49 -7.09 -4.12
CA SER A 487 -21.67 -6.77 -3.31
C SER A 487 -21.77 -5.26 -3.04
N LEU A 488 -20.66 -4.61 -2.68
CA LEU A 488 -20.60 -3.16 -2.49
C LEU A 488 -21.01 -2.42 -3.78
N LEU A 489 -20.45 -2.81 -4.93
CA LEU A 489 -20.81 -2.19 -6.21
C LEU A 489 -22.30 -2.38 -6.55
N HIS A 490 -22.85 -3.57 -6.36
CA HIS A 490 -24.27 -3.86 -6.61
C HIS A 490 -25.20 -2.96 -5.79
N TYR A 491 -24.86 -2.67 -4.53
CA TYR A 491 -25.67 -1.78 -3.69
C TYR A 491 -25.40 -0.29 -3.96
N SER A 492 -24.23 0.06 -4.50
CA SER A 492 -23.85 1.46 -4.75
C SER A 492 -24.44 2.03 -6.02
N ILE A 493 -24.45 1.26 -7.12
CA ILE A 493 -24.90 1.71 -8.44
C ILE A 493 -26.36 2.22 -8.45
N PRO A 494 -27.33 1.53 -7.82
CA PRO A 494 -28.72 1.99 -7.78
C PRO A 494 -28.93 3.34 -7.10
N ALA A 495 -28.06 3.71 -6.16
CA ALA A 495 -28.13 5.01 -5.47
C ALA A 495 -27.95 6.20 -6.43
N PHE A 496 -27.35 5.97 -7.60
CA PHE A 496 -27.17 6.95 -8.66
C PHE A 496 -28.25 6.85 -9.75
N GLY A 497 -29.31 6.05 -9.55
CA GLY A 497 -30.38 5.84 -10.53
C GLY A 497 -29.97 4.96 -11.71
N LEU A 498 -28.96 4.12 -11.53
CA LEU A 498 -28.39 3.24 -12.56
C LEU A 498 -28.70 1.76 -12.27
N ASP A 499 -28.80 0.94 -13.30
CA ASP A 499 -28.99 -0.51 -13.16
C ASP A 499 -27.62 -1.23 -13.07
N PRO A 500 -27.30 -1.95 -11.98
CA PRO A 500 -26.07 -2.76 -11.89
C PRO A 500 -25.87 -3.70 -13.07
N GLY A 501 -26.97 -4.21 -13.64
CA GLY A 501 -26.94 -5.11 -14.78
C GLY A 501 -26.29 -4.48 -16.01
N ASP A 502 -26.45 -3.18 -16.24
CA ASP A 502 -25.85 -2.48 -17.39
C ASP A 502 -24.31 -2.44 -17.29
N TYR A 503 -23.81 -2.29 -16.07
CA TYR A 503 -22.38 -2.28 -15.74
C TYR A 503 -21.78 -3.68 -15.56
N GLY A 504 -22.60 -4.73 -15.75
CA GLY A 504 -22.14 -6.11 -15.75
C GLY A 504 -22.13 -6.77 -14.38
N ILE A 505 -22.87 -6.25 -13.41
CA ILE A 505 -22.96 -6.84 -12.08
C ILE A 505 -24.33 -7.47 -11.88
N TYR A 506 -24.33 -8.75 -11.51
CA TYR A 506 -25.53 -9.55 -11.33
C TYR A 506 -25.53 -10.22 -9.96
N LYS A 507 -26.71 -10.34 -9.35
CA LYS A 507 -26.92 -10.98 -8.04
C LYS A 507 -27.76 -12.23 -8.20
N PHE A 508 -27.34 -13.32 -7.59
CA PHE A 508 -28.05 -14.60 -7.58
C PHE A 508 -28.07 -15.20 -6.17
N LYS A 509 -29.01 -16.10 -5.92
CA LYS A 509 -28.94 -16.96 -4.73
C LYS A 509 -27.91 -18.06 -4.96
N ALA A 510 -27.08 -18.34 -3.95
CA ALA A 510 -25.96 -19.26 -4.04
C ALA A 510 -26.38 -20.67 -4.51
N LEU A 511 -27.42 -21.23 -3.91
CA LEU A 511 -27.92 -22.58 -4.23
C LEU A 511 -28.52 -22.66 -5.64
N ASP A 512 -29.24 -21.63 -6.07
CA ASP A 512 -29.86 -21.60 -7.40
C ASP A 512 -28.77 -21.47 -8.47
N PHE A 513 -27.76 -20.64 -8.19
CA PHE A 513 -26.63 -20.46 -9.09
C PHE A 513 -25.76 -21.72 -9.22
N GLN A 514 -25.47 -22.41 -8.12
CA GLN A 514 -24.70 -23.65 -8.15
C GLN A 514 -25.37 -24.73 -9.02
N ARG A 515 -26.69 -24.90 -8.91
CA ARG A 515 -27.46 -25.82 -9.76
C ARG A 515 -27.39 -25.44 -11.24
N MET A 516 -27.34 -24.15 -11.56
CA MET A 516 -27.23 -23.67 -12.94
C MET A 516 -25.84 -23.96 -13.53
N VAL A 517 -24.78 -23.78 -12.74
CA VAL A 517 -23.40 -24.07 -13.15
C VAL A 517 -23.19 -25.57 -13.39
N GLU A 518 -23.82 -26.44 -12.58
CA GLU A 518 -23.74 -27.90 -12.75
C GLU A 518 -24.48 -28.43 -13.99
N THR A 519 -25.46 -27.67 -14.52
CA THR A 519 -26.37 -28.14 -15.57
C THR A 519 -26.15 -27.50 -16.94
N THR A 520 -25.41 -26.39 -17.01
CA THR A 520 -25.28 -25.58 -18.23
C THR A 520 -23.80 -25.30 -18.53
N GLU A 521 -23.40 -25.36 -19.80
CA GLU A 521 -22.05 -24.93 -20.21
C GLU A 521 -21.86 -23.43 -19.91
N LEU A 522 -20.61 -23.02 -19.62
CA LEU A 522 -20.30 -21.69 -19.09
C LEU A 522 -20.69 -20.55 -20.05
N ASP A 523 -20.52 -20.78 -21.36
CA ASP A 523 -20.87 -19.85 -22.42
C ASP A 523 -22.39 -19.65 -22.54
N GLU A 524 -23.16 -20.73 -22.50
CA GLU A 524 -24.63 -20.69 -22.51
C GLU A 524 -25.18 -20.05 -21.21
N LEU A 525 -24.55 -20.32 -20.07
CA LEU A 525 -24.92 -19.70 -18.80
C LEU A 525 -24.71 -18.18 -18.84
N ILE A 526 -23.59 -17.69 -19.37
CA ILE A 526 -23.34 -16.26 -19.52
C ILE A 526 -24.34 -15.63 -20.50
N LEU A 527 -24.66 -16.30 -21.62
CA LEU A 527 -25.68 -15.84 -22.55
C LEU A 527 -27.04 -15.66 -21.85
N ARG A 528 -27.46 -16.65 -21.05
CA ARG A 528 -28.70 -16.59 -20.26
C ARG A 528 -28.68 -15.45 -19.23
N ILE A 529 -27.56 -15.21 -18.55
CA ILE A 529 -27.41 -14.08 -17.61
C ILE A 529 -27.55 -12.75 -18.36
N VAL A 530 -26.85 -12.59 -19.48
CA VAL A 530 -26.78 -11.34 -20.26
C VAL A 530 -28.12 -11.00 -20.92
N ASN A 531 -28.87 -12.01 -21.35
CA ASN A 531 -30.21 -11.83 -21.93
C ASN A 531 -31.32 -11.70 -20.88
N ARG A 532 -30.98 -11.83 -19.59
CA ARG A 532 -31.94 -11.86 -18.47
C ARG A 532 -32.98 -12.99 -18.61
N ASP A 533 -32.61 -14.08 -19.29
CA ASP A 533 -33.44 -15.28 -19.49
C ASP A 533 -33.49 -16.18 -18.25
N ILE A 534 -32.86 -15.75 -17.16
CA ILE A 534 -32.89 -16.46 -15.89
C ILE A 534 -34.17 -16.07 -15.17
N PRO A 535 -35.05 -17.03 -14.83
CA PRO A 535 -36.22 -16.72 -14.04
C PRO A 535 -35.76 -16.09 -12.73
N SER A 536 -36.06 -14.80 -12.53
CA SER A 536 -35.98 -14.20 -11.21
C SER A 536 -36.69 -15.16 -10.27
N SER A 537 -36.06 -15.60 -9.18
CA SER A 537 -36.63 -16.55 -8.24
C SER A 537 -37.92 -15.99 -7.61
N LYS A 538 -39.02 -16.02 -8.35
CA LYS A 538 -40.36 -15.99 -7.82
C LYS A 538 -40.71 -17.46 -7.58
N PRO A 539 -40.86 -17.90 -6.33
CA PRO A 539 -41.42 -19.22 -6.09
C PRO A 539 -42.85 -19.19 -6.65
N LEU A 540 -43.10 -20.01 -7.67
CA LEU A 540 -44.41 -20.23 -8.31
C LEU A 540 -45.51 -20.65 -7.30
N PHE A 541 -45.15 -20.91 -6.04
CA PHE A 541 -46.03 -21.37 -4.99
C PHE A 541 -46.80 -20.25 -4.25
N VAL A 542 -46.47 -18.97 -4.45
CA VAL A 542 -47.17 -17.86 -3.75
C VAL A 542 -48.19 -17.13 -4.64
N GLU A 543 -48.09 -17.25 -5.97
CA GLU A 543 -49.06 -16.65 -6.92
C GLU A 543 -50.40 -17.43 -6.98
N LEU A 544 -50.46 -18.64 -6.41
CA LEU A 544 -51.67 -19.46 -6.30
C LEU A 544 -52.52 -19.17 -5.05
N LEU A 545 -52.05 -18.32 -4.13
CA LEU A 545 -52.78 -18.04 -2.88
C LEU A 545 -53.35 -16.63 -2.76
N ASN A 546 -53.05 -15.70 -3.67
CA ASN A 546 -53.60 -14.35 -3.58
C ASN A 546 -53.98 -13.81 -4.95
N ASN A 547 -55.27 -13.85 -5.25
CA ASN A 547 -55.89 -12.96 -6.20
C ASN A 547 -57.23 -12.53 -5.62
N PRO A 548 -57.71 -11.31 -5.90
CA PRO A 548 -57.09 -10.00 -5.84
C PRO A 548 -57.66 -9.21 -4.65
N LEU A 549 -57.06 -8.10 -4.21
CA LEU A 549 -57.79 -6.91 -3.72
C LEU A 549 -56.82 -5.75 -3.45
N LYS A 550 -57.00 -4.71 -4.28
CA LYS A 550 -56.67 -3.29 -4.09
C LYS A 550 -55.19 -2.87 -4.08
N MET A 551 -54.81 -2.27 -5.21
CA MET A 551 -53.96 -1.09 -5.25
C MET A 551 -54.39 -0.10 -4.16
N GLU A 552 -53.45 0.35 -3.33
CA GLU A 552 -53.51 1.68 -2.76
C GLU A 552 -52.09 2.24 -2.53
N SER A 553 -51.96 3.46 -3.01
CA SER A 553 -50.89 4.46 -2.92
C SER A 553 -49.95 4.45 -1.70
N HIS A 554 -48.70 4.85 -1.96
CA HIS A 554 -47.70 5.51 -1.09
C HIS A 554 -48.00 5.65 0.41
N PRO A 555 -46.99 5.47 1.29
CA PRO A 555 -46.94 6.21 2.55
C PRO A 555 -45.89 7.33 2.49
N LYS A 556 -46.38 8.56 2.33
CA LYS A 556 -45.83 9.71 3.10
C LYS A 556 -46.21 9.48 4.57
N LYS A 557 -45.24 9.29 5.48
CA LYS A 557 -45.37 9.57 6.93
C LYS A 557 -44.02 10.07 7.42
N LYS A 558 -43.87 11.38 7.65
CA LYS A 558 -44.16 12.13 8.89
C LYS A 558 -43.23 11.73 10.04
N PHE A 559 -42.34 12.67 10.36
CA PHE A 559 -41.60 12.83 11.61
C PHE A 559 -42.46 12.45 12.83
N ASN A 560 -41.89 11.65 13.73
CA ASN A 560 -42.20 11.68 15.14
C ASN A 560 -40.89 11.60 15.92
N GLU A 561 -40.76 12.52 16.88
CA GLU A 561 -39.69 12.65 17.86
C GLU A 561 -39.77 11.47 18.85
N SER A 562 -38.86 10.52 18.70
CA SER A 562 -38.47 9.57 19.74
C SER A 562 -37.23 8.86 19.22
N GLY A 563 -36.08 9.19 19.81
CA GLY A 563 -34.79 8.66 19.41
C GLY A 563 -34.72 7.17 19.71
N ASP A 564 -34.83 6.37 18.64
CA ASP A 564 -34.21 5.06 18.48
C ASP A 564 -34.23 4.76 16.97
N CYS A 565 -33.25 5.28 16.25
CA CYS A 565 -32.94 4.83 14.90
C CYS A 565 -31.93 3.70 15.04
N GLU A 566 -32.28 2.51 14.55
CA GLU A 566 -31.33 1.44 14.22
C GLU A 566 -30.32 2.00 13.21
N ARG A 567 -29.20 2.50 13.74
CA ARG A 567 -28.08 3.07 13.00
C ARG A 567 -27.16 1.93 12.60
N MET A 568 -27.18 1.56 11.32
CA MET A 568 -26.29 0.54 10.76
C MET A 568 -24.83 0.99 10.85
N GLU A 569 -24.01 0.15 11.50
CA GLU A 569 -22.60 0.39 11.78
C GLU A 569 -21.71 -0.02 10.59
N LEU A 570 -20.76 0.82 10.21
CA LEU A 570 -19.86 0.62 9.06
C LEU A 570 -18.64 -0.28 9.36
N ASP A 571 -18.36 -0.57 10.64
CA ASP A 571 -17.32 -1.54 11.03
C ASP A 571 -17.85 -2.98 11.01
N ASP A 572 -19.17 -3.15 11.10
CA ASP A 572 -19.85 -4.43 10.91
C ASP A 572 -19.74 -4.97 9.47
N PHE A 573 -19.23 -4.20 8.51
CA PHE A 573 -18.93 -4.70 7.14
C PHE A 573 -17.59 -5.43 7.03
N GLU A 574 -16.69 -5.32 8.01
CA GLU A 574 -15.48 -6.17 8.04
C GLU A 574 -15.78 -7.55 8.66
N ALA A 575 -16.86 -7.69 9.45
CA ALA A 575 -17.17 -8.89 10.23
C ALA A 575 -18.60 -9.47 10.12
N LYS A 576 -19.56 -8.84 9.43
CA LYS A 576 -20.71 -9.58 8.91
C LYS A 576 -20.22 -10.31 7.66
N GLU A 577 -19.89 -11.58 7.86
CA GLU A 577 -19.89 -12.55 6.77
C GLU A 577 -21.11 -12.25 5.89
N LEU A 578 -20.87 -12.11 4.58
CA LEU A 578 -21.97 -12.21 3.62
C LEU A 578 -22.78 -13.43 4.07
N ASP A 579 -24.05 -13.27 4.43
CA ASP A 579 -24.94 -14.42 4.55
C ASP A 579 -24.70 -15.19 3.25
N GLY A 580 -24.10 -16.39 3.32
CA GLY A 580 -23.64 -17.17 2.16
C GLY A 580 -24.76 -17.59 1.20
N SER A 581 -25.93 -16.96 1.34
CA SER A 581 -27.12 -17.06 0.54
C SER A 581 -27.03 -16.36 -0.82
N ASP A 582 -26.20 -15.32 -0.98
CA ASP A 582 -26.10 -14.53 -2.21
C ASP A 582 -24.70 -14.61 -2.86
N ILE A 583 -24.66 -14.76 -4.18
CA ILE A 583 -23.45 -14.72 -5.02
C ILE A 583 -23.57 -13.57 -6.02
N TYR A 584 -22.49 -12.82 -6.21
CA TYR A 584 -22.40 -11.73 -7.16
C TYR A 584 -21.46 -12.11 -8.32
N ILE A 585 -21.88 -11.79 -9.54
CA ILE A 585 -21.14 -12.13 -10.76
C ILE A 585 -20.82 -10.86 -11.53
N HIS A 586 -19.59 -10.82 -12.05
CA HIS A 586 -19.13 -9.75 -12.92
C HIS A 586 -18.95 -10.25 -14.36
N ILE A 587 -19.67 -9.61 -15.29
CA ILE A 587 -19.61 -9.86 -16.73
C ILE A 587 -19.30 -8.52 -17.41
N PRO A 588 -18.02 -8.24 -17.70
CA PRO A 588 -17.60 -7.02 -18.38
C PRO A 588 -18.24 -6.82 -19.76
N ARG A 589 -18.27 -5.58 -20.25
CA ARG A 589 -18.89 -5.22 -21.53
C ARG A 589 -18.29 -5.98 -22.72
N TYR A 590 -16.97 -6.10 -22.82
CA TYR A 590 -16.33 -6.82 -23.92
C TYR A 590 -16.77 -8.30 -23.96
N LEU A 591 -17.06 -8.91 -22.79
CA LEU A 591 -17.56 -10.28 -22.70
C LEU A 591 -19.04 -10.35 -23.10
N LYS A 592 -19.86 -9.36 -22.71
CA LYS A 592 -21.25 -9.25 -23.19
C LYS A 592 -21.33 -9.15 -24.71
N GLU A 593 -20.42 -8.38 -25.32
CA GLU A 593 -20.35 -8.20 -26.77
C GLU A 593 -19.90 -9.48 -27.48
N LEU A 594 -18.89 -10.18 -26.94
CA LEU A 594 -18.44 -11.48 -27.47
C LEU A 594 -19.55 -12.53 -27.44
N VAL A 595 -20.29 -12.64 -26.34
CA VAL A 595 -21.35 -13.65 -26.19
C VAL A 595 -22.60 -13.34 -27.02
N ARG A 596 -22.88 -12.06 -27.29
CA ARG A 596 -24.00 -11.62 -28.16
C ARG A 596 -23.70 -11.74 -29.66
N SER A 597 -22.45 -11.94 -30.06
CA SER A 597 -22.10 -12.03 -31.48
C SER A 597 -22.61 -13.35 -32.09
N GLU A 598 -23.43 -13.24 -33.13
CA GLU A 598 -24.09 -14.40 -33.78
C GLU A 598 -23.12 -15.22 -34.68
N GLU A 599 -21.98 -14.64 -35.09
CA GLU A 599 -20.97 -15.30 -35.94
C GLU A 599 -19.90 -16.01 -35.10
N ARG A 600 -20.20 -17.24 -34.67
CA ARG A 600 -19.23 -18.12 -33.95
C ARG A 600 -18.16 -18.68 -34.89
N THR A 601 -17.19 -17.86 -35.29
CA THR A 601 -15.96 -18.35 -35.94
C THR A 601 -15.05 -19.04 -34.92
N ASP A 602 -14.19 -19.97 -35.34
CA ASP A 602 -13.27 -20.67 -34.43
C ASP A 602 -12.31 -19.70 -33.70
N ASP A 603 -11.95 -18.58 -34.32
CA ASP A 603 -11.17 -17.49 -33.71
C ASP A 603 -11.93 -16.77 -32.58
N MET A 604 -13.26 -16.72 -32.64
CA MET A 604 -14.10 -16.14 -31.57
C MET A 604 -14.25 -17.10 -30.38
N LYS A 605 -14.28 -18.42 -30.61
CA LYS A 605 -14.29 -19.41 -29.53
C LYS A 605 -13.01 -19.37 -28.71
N ILE A 606 -11.85 -19.29 -29.37
CA ILE A 606 -10.54 -19.16 -28.69
C ILE A 606 -10.50 -17.86 -27.87
N LYS A 607 -10.96 -16.73 -28.42
CA LYS A 607 -11.05 -15.46 -27.68
C LYS A 607 -12.02 -15.50 -26.50
N LEU A 608 -13.13 -16.22 -26.64
CA LEU A 608 -14.08 -16.42 -25.56
C LEU A 608 -13.47 -17.28 -24.45
N GLU A 609 -12.80 -18.39 -24.78
CA GLU A 609 -12.09 -19.22 -23.81
C GLU A 609 -10.96 -18.46 -23.09
N GLU A 610 -10.18 -17.65 -23.81
CA GLU A 610 -9.16 -16.77 -23.22
C GLU A 610 -9.80 -15.71 -22.29
N ALA A 611 -10.89 -15.07 -22.71
CA ALA A 611 -11.61 -14.07 -21.92
C ALA A 611 -12.23 -14.68 -20.64
N LEU A 612 -12.82 -15.86 -20.76
CA LEU A 612 -13.36 -16.65 -19.65
C LEU A 612 -12.25 -17.06 -18.67
N THR A 613 -11.12 -17.50 -19.20
CA THR A 613 -9.96 -17.90 -18.39
C THR A 613 -9.37 -16.71 -17.64
N ASN A 614 -9.27 -15.56 -18.30
CA ASN A 614 -8.66 -14.37 -17.73
C ASN A 614 -9.55 -13.69 -16.68
N HIS A 615 -10.87 -13.63 -16.89
CA HIS A 615 -11.78 -12.83 -16.05
C HIS A 615 -12.86 -13.62 -15.30
N VAL A 616 -13.22 -14.83 -15.73
CA VAL A 616 -14.42 -15.52 -15.22
C VAL A 616 -14.06 -16.71 -14.33
N ASN A 617 -12.97 -17.41 -14.60
CA ASN A 617 -12.55 -18.60 -13.84
C ASN A 617 -12.35 -18.40 -12.33
N TYR A 618 -12.33 -17.17 -11.82
CA TYR A 618 -12.31 -16.91 -10.37
C TYR A 618 -13.71 -16.67 -9.77
N ASN A 619 -14.70 -16.22 -10.56
CA ASN A 619 -16.08 -16.04 -10.12
C ASN A 619 -16.84 -17.38 -10.02
N PHE A 620 -16.37 -18.41 -10.73
CA PHE A 620 -17.02 -19.73 -10.86
C PHE A 620 -16.27 -20.87 -10.16
N LYS A 621 -15.08 -20.62 -9.60
CA LYS A 621 -14.44 -21.55 -8.66
C LYS A 621 -15.08 -21.34 -7.29
N ILE A 622 -16.15 -22.08 -7.05
CA ILE A 622 -16.74 -22.25 -5.73
C ILE A 622 -15.93 -23.37 -5.06
N ASP A 623 -15.15 -23.05 -4.02
CA ASP A 623 -14.51 -24.06 -3.15
C ASP A 623 -15.53 -24.69 -2.20
#